data_AF-A0A5D2YXU7-F1
#
_entry.id   AF-A0A5D2YXU7-F1
#
_cell.length_a   1.000
_cell.length_b   1.000
_cell.length_c   1.000
_cell.angle_alpha   90.00
_cell.angle_beta   90.00
_cell.angle_gamma   90.00
#
_symmetry.space_group_name_H-M   'P 1'
#
loop_
_entity.id
_entity.type
_entity.pdbx_description
1 polymer ?
#
loop_
_entity_poly.entity_id
_entity_poly.type
_entity_poly.pdbx_seq_one_letter_code
_entity_poly.pdbx_strand_id
1 'polypeptide(L)'
;MAGVAPDVSQYDARQYDSKMNELLADDGNYFFTTYDEVYESFDKMGLQENLLRGIYAYGFEKPSAIQQKGIVPFCKGLDVIQQAQSGTGKTATFCSGILQQLDYGLVQCQALVLAPTRELAQQIEKVMRALGDYLGVKVHACVGGTSVREDQRILAAGVHVVVGTPGRVFDMLRRQSLRADYIKMFVLDEADEMLSRGFKDQIYDIFQQLPPKIQVGVFSATMPPEALEITRKFMNKPVRILVKRDELTLEDAKLIGLPIKCGAVITQYPPPMEKWTRTLVISSCASFDRDLLVC
;
A
#
# COMPACT_ATOMS: atom_id res chain seq x y z
N MET A 1 29.78 -26.71 18.92
CA MET A 1 28.59 -26.04 19.50
C MET A 1 28.08 -25.05 18.46
N ALA A 2 27.11 -25.48 17.64
CA ALA A 2 26.50 -24.63 16.62
C ALA A 2 25.39 -23.79 17.29
N GLY A 3 25.48 -22.48 17.16
CA GLY A 3 24.49 -21.53 17.68
C GLY A 3 23.17 -21.65 16.91
N VAL A 4 22.09 -21.79 17.66
CA VAL A 4 20.71 -21.82 17.17
C VAL A 4 20.32 -20.40 16.76
N ALA A 5 19.87 -20.21 15.52
CA ALA A 5 19.30 -18.96 15.05
C ALA A 5 17.95 -18.69 15.74
N PRO A 6 17.62 -17.43 16.11
CA PRO A 6 16.36 -17.13 16.76
C PRO A 6 15.18 -17.26 15.79
N ASP A 7 14.13 -17.89 16.29
CA ASP A 7 12.86 -18.18 15.64
C ASP A 7 12.15 -16.88 15.23
N VAL A 8 11.68 -16.82 13.97
CA VAL A 8 10.93 -15.68 13.43
C VAL A 8 9.54 -15.74 14.02
N SER A 9 9.22 -14.78 14.88
CA SER A 9 7.97 -14.73 15.66
C SER A 9 6.73 -14.94 14.78
N GLN A 10 6.03 -16.05 15.02
CA GLN A 10 4.70 -16.27 14.47
C GLN A 10 3.77 -15.18 15.02
N TYR A 11 3.26 -14.34 14.12
CA TYR A 11 2.22 -13.36 14.41
C TYR A 11 0.95 -14.07 14.90
N ASP A 12 0.67 -13.99 16.21
CA ASP A 12 -0.57 -14.48 16.81
C ASP A 12 -1.60 -13.35 16.85
N ALA A 13 -2.56 -13.40 15.91
CA ALA A 13 -3.64 -12.43 15.80
C ALA A 13 -4.50 -12.35 17.08
N ARG A 14 -4.58 -13.42 17.89
CA ARG A 14 -5.37 -13.42 19.13
C ARG A 14 -4.68 -12.64 20.24
N GLN A 15 -3.36 -12.75 20.33
CA GLN A 15 -2.56 -12.01 21.31
C GLN A 15 -2.54 -10.50 21.00
N TYR A 16 -2.57 -10.15 19.72
CA TYR A 16 -2.75 -8.77 19.25
C TYR A 16 -4.17 -8.24 19.53
N ASP A 17 -5.22 -9.01 19.22
CA ASP A 17 -6.60 -8.62 19.52
C ASP A 17 -6.79 -8.41 21.04
N SER A 18 -6.20 -9.25 21.91
CA SER A 18 -6.23 -9.07 23.38
C SER A 18 -5.45 -7.84 23.87
N LYS A 19 -4.20 -7.64 23.41
CA LYS A 19 -3.36 -6.51 23.85
C LYS A 19 -3.85 -5.17 23.28
N MET A 20 -4.44 -5.20 22.08
CA MET A 20 -5.18 -4.08 21.53
C MET A 20 -6.46 -3.85 22.31
N ASN A 21 -7.26 -4.87 22.62
CA ASN A 21 -8.45 -4.68 23.44
C ASN A 21 -8.13 -4.12 24.83
N GLU A 22 -6.98 -4.45 25.43
CA GLU A 22 -6.48 -3.78 26.64
C GLU A 22 -6.10 -2.31 26.40
N LEU A 23 -5.32 -2.02 25.34
CA LEU A 23 -4.97 -0.64 24.94
C LEU A 23 -6.16 0.19 24.44
N LEU A 24 -7.26 -0.49 24.08
CA LEU A 24 -8.53 0.09 23.68
C LEU A 24 -9.55 0.11 24.82
N ALA A 25 -9.31 -0.60 25.92
CA ALA A 25 -10.16 -0.53 27.11
C ALA A 25 -9.92 0.77 27.89
N ASP A 26 -8.71 1.34 27.81
CA ASP A 26 -8.36 2.59 28.50
C ASP A 26 -8.84 3.86 27.74
N ASP A 27 -9.07 3.80 26.42
CA ASP A 27 -9.43 4.97 25.58
C ASP A 27 -10.20 4.67 24.26
N GLY A 28 -10.40 3.40 23.91
CA GLY A 28 -10.33 2.94 22.52
C GLY A 28 -11.58 2.39 21.83
N ASN A 29 -12.78 2.74 22.30
CA ASN A 29 -13.95 2.72 21.40
C ASN A 29 -14.22 4.11 20.76
N TYR A 30 -13.58 5.18 21.24
CA TYR A 30 -13.77 6.55 20.73
C TYR A 30 -12.77 6.96 19.65
N PHE A 31 -11.63 6.25 19.54
CA PHE A 31 -10.57 6.60 18.60
C PHE A 31 -10.81 6.06 17.19
N PHE A 32 -11.65 5.05 16.98
CA PHE A 32 -11.93 4.54 15.64
C PHE A 32 -13.35 4.88 15.19
N THR A 33 -13.51 5.09 13.89
CA THR A 33 -14.83 5.20 13.26
C THR A 33 -15.20 3.87 12.64
N THR A 34 -16.41 3.38 12.90
CA THR A 34 -16.96 2.18 12.25
C THR A 34 -17.36 2.50 10.81
N TYR A 35 -17.05 1.60 9.88
CA TYR A 35 -17.45 1.70 8.49
C TYR A 35 -17.74 0.31 7.93
N ASP A 36 -19.03 0.00 7.74
CA ASP A 36 -19.51 -1.35 7.43
C ASP A 36 -19.90 -1.56 5.96
N GLU A 37 -19.84 -0.51 5.13
CA GLU A 37 -20.20 -0.64 3.71
C GLU A 37 -19.14 -1.45 2.94
N VAL A 38 -19.60 -2.46 2.20
CA VAL A 38 -18.78 -3.32 1.35
C VAL A 38 -19.29 -3.27 -0.09
N TYR A 39 -18.38 -3.13 -1.05
CA TYR A 39 -18.71 -2.92 -2.45
C TYR A 39 -18.14 -4.03 -3.34
N GLU A 40 -18.99 -4.95 -3.78
CA GLU A 40 -18.62 -6.12 -4.63
C GLU A 40 -18.13 -5.77 -6.06
N SER A 41 -18.30 -4.52 -6.50
CA SER A 41 -17.88 -4.06 -7.83
C SER A 41 -17.48 -2.59 -7.80
N PHE A 42 -16.48 -2.21 -8.62
CA PHE A 42 -16.04 -0.82 -8.71
C PHE A 42 -17.15 0.14 -9.19
N ASP A 43 -18.05 -0.34 -10.05
CA ASP A 43 -19.20 0.45 -10.54
C ASP A 43 -20.14 0.94 -9.42
N LYS A 44 -20.20 0.20 -8.30
CA LYS A 44 -21.06 0.54 -7.16
C LYS A 44 -20.42 1.54 -6.20
N MET A 45 -19.13 1.82 -6.36
CA MET A 45 -18.36 2.67 -5.44
C MET A 45 -18.55 4.17 -5.71
N GLY A 46 -19.28 4.55 -6.77
CA GLY A 46 -19.53 5.97 -7.11
C GLY A 46 -18.27 6.73 -7.56
N LEU A 47 -17.33 6.03 -8.19
CA LEU A 47 -16.08 6.62 -8.68
C LEU A 47 -16.30 7.46 -9.94
N GLN A 48 -15.41 8.41 -10.20
CA GLN A 48 -15.40 9.16 -11.47
C GLN A 48 -15.26 8.20 -12.64
N GLU A 49 -15.99 8.45 -13.73
CA GLU A 49 -16.01 7.56 -14.90
C GLU A 49 -14.60 7.34 -15.49
N ASN A 50 -13.79 8.40 -15.58
CA ASN A 50 -12.42 8.29 -16.07
C ASN A 50 -11.50 7.52 -15.11
N LEU A 51 -11.71 7.62 -13.79
CA LEU A 51 -10.98 6.79 -12.82
C LEU A 51 -11.38 5.31 -12.97
N LEU A 52 -12.68 5.04 -13.10
CA LEU A 52 -13.21 3.70 -13.29
C LEU A 52 -12.64 3.04 -14.56
N ARG A 53 -12.58 3.80 -15.66
CA ARG A 53 -11.91 3.38 -16.90
C ARG A 53 -10.43 3.04 -16.67
N GLY A 54 -9.71 3.86 -15.90
CA GLY A 54 -8.31 3.58 -15.54
C GLY A 54 -8.14 2.30 -14.72
N ILE A 55 -9.03 2.06 -13.75
CA ILE A 55 -9.05 0.84 -12.92
C ILE A 55 -9.23 -0.41 -13.80
N TYR A 56 -10.21 -0.41 -14.70
CA TYR A 56 -10.45 -1.54 -15.60
C TYR A 56 -9.31 -1.71 -16.63
N ALA A 57 -8.79 -0.62 -17.19
CA ALA A 57 -7.68 -0.66 -18.14
C ALA A 57 -6.37 -1.19 -17.53
N TYR A 58 -6.16 -0.95 -16.22
CA TYR A 58 -5.05 -1.53 -15.48
C TYR A 58 -5.18 -3.06 -15.31
N GLY A 59 -6.39 -3.60 -15.46
CA GLY A 59 -6.69 -5.04 -15.40
C GLY A 59 -7.43 -5.49 -14.14
N PHE A 60 -7.96 -4.57 -13.33
CA PHE A 60 -8.81 -4.95 -12.20
C PHE A 60 -10.23 -5.27 -12.67
N GLU A 61 -10.62 -6.54 -12.63
CA GLU A 61 -11.99 -6.96 -12.97
C GLU A 61 -12.96 -6.84 -11.79
N LYS A 62 -12.49 -7.17 -10.58
CA LYS A 62 -13.26 -7.11 -9.34
C LYS A 62 -12.38 -6.60 -8.19
N PRO A 63 -12.96 -5.87 -7.22
CA PRO A 63 -12.24 -5.41 -6.05
C PRO A 63 -11.87 -6.57 -5.12
N SER A 64 -10.62 -6.58 -4.63
CA SER A 64 -10.19 -7.48 -3.55
C SER A 64 -10.84 -7.10 -2.21
N ALA A 65 -10.83 -8.00 -1.21
CA ALA A 65 -11.45 -7.75 0.10
C ALA A 65 -11.05 -6.40 0.75
N ILE A 66 -9.77 -6.01 0.63
CA ILE A 66 -9.31 -4.71 1.16
C ILE A 66 -9.81 -3.53 0.32
N GLN A 67 -9.97 -3.69 -0.99
CA GLN A 67 -10.51 -2.67 -1.90
C GLN A 67 -12.01 -2.47 -1.68
N GLN A 68 -12.77 -3.56 -1.50
CA GLN A 68 -14.22 -3.54 -1.27
C GLN A 68 -14.60 -2.73 -0.03
N LYS A 69 -13.80 -2.85 1.04
CA LYS A 69 -14.00 -2.16 2.32
C LYS A 69 -13.31 -0.79 2.35
N GLY A 70 -12.29 -0.57 1.51
CA GLY A 70 -11.31 0.49 1.73
C GLY A 70 -11.27 1.64 0.74
N ILE A 71 -11.76 1.48 -0.48
CA ILE A 71 -11.73 2.57 -1.48
C ILE A 71 -12.68 3.68 -1.06
N VAL A 72 -13.95 3.36 -0.84
CA VAL A 72 -15.01 4.34 -0.57
C VAL A 72 -14.79 5.19 0.68
N PRO A 73 -14.43 4.65 1.87
CA PRO A 73 -14.17 5.51 3.03
C PRO A 73 -13.03 6.49 2.77
N PHE A 74 -11.98 6.07 2.07
CA PHE A 74 -10.88 6.96 1.71
C PHE A 74 -11.32 8.02 0.69
N CYS A 75 -12.13 7.67 -0.31
CA CYS A 75 -12.74 8.63 -1.24
C CYS A 75 -13.64 9.67 -0.56
N LYS A 76 -14.28 9.30 0.57
CA LYS A 76 -15.14 10.19 1.37
C LYS A 76 -14.34 11.18 2.25
N GLY A 77 -13.01 11.21 2.16
CA GLY A 77 -12.17 12.10 2.95
C GLY A 77 -11.93 11.63 4.38
N LEU A 78 -12.25 10.38 4.72
CA LEU A 78 -12.01 9.82 6.05
C LEU A 78 -10.55 9.37 6.18
N ASP A 79 -9.99 9.57 7.37
CA ASP A 79 -8.72 8.96 7.74
C ASP A 79 -8.87 7.43 7.74
N VAL A 80 -7.88 6.70 7.22
CA VAL A 80 -7.95 5.24 7.14
C VAL A 80 -6.69 4.57 7.65
N ILE A 81 -6.85 3.52 8.43
CA ILE A 81 -5.79 2.56 8.76
C ILE A 81 -6.16 1.25 8.07
N GLN A 82 -5.37 0.86 7.07
CA GLN A 82 -5.57 -0.38 6.33
C GLN A 82 -4.46 -1.37 6.67
N GLN A 83 -4.86 -2.43 7.37
CA GLN A 83 -3.97 -3.52 7.73
C GLN A 83 -4.30 -4.76 6.89
N ALA A 84 -3.40 -5.10 5.97
CA ALA A 84 -3.51 -6.29 5.12
C ALA A 84 -2.13 -6.71 4.62
N GLN A 85 -1.95 -7.98 4.28
CA GLN A 85 -0.67 -8.49 3.77
C GLN A 85 -0.28 -7.86 2.42
N SER A 86 0.99 -7.99 2.03
CA SER A 86 1.45 -7.58 0.69
C SER A 86 0.71 -8.35 -0.40
N GLY A 87 0.52 -7.73 -1.57
CA GLY A 87 -0.21 -8.32 -2.69
C GLY A 87 -1.75 -8.30 -2.57
N THR A 88 -2.31 -7.75 -1.48
CA THR A 88 -3.77 -7.69 -1.29
C THR A 88 -4.47 -6.54 -2.03
N GLY A 89 -3.72 -5.62 -2.63
CA GLY A 89 -4.27 -4.49 -3.40
C GLY A 89 -4.31 -3.14 -2.67
N LYS A 90 -3.67 -3.02 -1.49
CA LYS A 90 -3.56 -1.77 -0.71
C LYS A 90 -3.15 -0.55 -1.56
N THR A 91 -2.14 -0.73 -2.41
CA THR A 91 -1.62 0.35 -3.28
C THR A 91 -2.69 0.91 -4.20
N ALA A 92 -3.43 0.04 -4.88
CA ALA A 92 -4.53 0.47 -5.74
C ALA A 92 -5.69 1.08 -4.93
N THR A 93 -5.93 0.64 -3.70
CA THR A 93 -6.94 1.22 -2.81
C THR A 93 -6.67 2.70 -2.55
N PHE A 94 -5.47 3.05 -2.07
CA PHE A 94 -5.15 4.44 -1.77
C PHE A 94 -4.90 5.28 -3.01
N CYS A 95 -4.35 4.70 -4.08
CA CYS A 95 -4.21 5.41 -5.35
C CYS A 95 -5.58 5.81 -5.88
N SER A 96 -6.56 4.91 -5.85
CA SER A 96 -7.93 5.22 -6.28
C SER A 96 -8.55 6.32 -5.43
N GLY A 97 -8.41 6.25 -4.09
CA GLY A 97 -8.96 7.29 -3.22
C GLY A 97 -8.26 8.65 -3.34
N ILE A 98 -6.95 8.70 -3.62
CA ILE A 98 -6.25 9.93 -3.97
C ILE A 98 -6.81 10.49 -5.27
N LEU A 99 -6.78 9.69 -6.36
CA LEU A 99 -7.18 10.12 -7.70
C LEU A 99 -8.64 10.59 -7.75
N GLN A 100 -9.52 9.98 -6.98
CA GLN A 100 -10.93 10.38 -6.86
C GLN A 100 -11.11 11.81 -6.31
N GLN A 101 -10.18 12.26 -5.47
CA GLN A 101 -10.28 13.51 -4.70
C GLN A 101 -9.42 14.65 -5.25
N LEU A 102 -8.54 14.40 -6.23
CA LEU A 102 -7.71 15.43 -6.84
C LEU A 102 -8.56 16.45 -7.61
N ASP A 103 -8.16 17.72 -7.53
CA ASP A 103 -8.62 18.77 -8.44
C ASP A 103 -7.62 18.87 -9.60
N TYR A 104 -8.00 18.36 -10.77
CA TYR A 104 -7.15 18.35 -11.96
C TYR A 104 -7.01 19.73 -12.64
N GLY A 105 -7.84 20.71 -12.27
CA GLY A 105 -7.70 22.10 -12.72
C GLY A 105 -6.53 22.83 -12.03
N LEU A 106 -6.10 22.33 -10.87
CA LEU A 106 -5.04 22.91 -10.06
C LEU A 106 -3.77 22.05 -10.09
N VAL A 107 -2.82 22.44 -10.93
CA VAL A 107 -1.54 21.75 -11.08
C VAL A 107 -0.56 22.13 -9.94
N GLN A 108 -0.93 21.76 -8.72
CA GLN A 108 -0.14 21.87 -7.49
C GLN A 108 -0.17 20.53 -6.75
N CYS A 109 0.84 20.27 -5.91
CA CYS A 109 0.90 19.02 -5.16
C CYS A 109 -0.23 18.99 -4.14
N GLN A 110 -1.16 18.05 -4.31
CA GLN A 110 -2.36 17.88 -3.50
C GLN A 110 -2.30 16.62 -2.63
N ALA A 111 -1.51 15.62 -3.01
CA ALA A 111 -1.29 14.43 -2.20
C ALA A 111 0.22 14.13 -2.08
N LEU A 112 0.60 13.68 -0.89
CA LEU A 112 1.95 13.20 -0.59
C LEU A 112 1.88 11.74 -0.13
N VAL A 113 2.63 10.87 -0.80
CA VAL A 113 2.74 9.45 -0.44
C VAL A 113 4.18 9.13 -0.06
N LEU A 114 4.39 8.59 1.14
CA LEU A 114 5.69 8.10 1.59
C LEU A 114 5.77 6.58 1.46
N ALA A 115 6.92 6.10 0.99
CA ALA A 115 7.26 4.70 0.90
C ALA A 115 8.67 4.45 1.48
N PRO A 116 8.95 3.26 2.06
CA PRO A 116 10.23 2.95 2.71
C PRO A 116 11.41 2.86 1.74
N THR A 117 11.16 2.51 0.48
CA THR A 117 12.20 2.23 -0.52
C THR A 117 11.99 3.02 -1.81
N ARG A 118 13.06 3.17 -2.59
CA ARG A 118 13.03 3.89 -3.87
C ARG A 118 12.19 3.11 -4.88
N GLU A 119 12.34 1.80 -4.85
CA GLU A 119 11.71 0.83 -5.72
C GLU A 119 10.20 0.84 -5.49
N LEU A 120 9.75 0.83 -4.23
CA LEU A 120 8.33 0.91 -3.92
C LEU A 120 7.73 2.26 -4.31
N ALA A 121 8.42 3.37 -4.03
CA ALA A 121 7.97 4.70 -4.48
C ALA A 121 7.77 4.77 -6.00
N GLN A 122 8.69 4.22 -6.79
CA GLN A 122 8.58 4.17 -8.24
C GLN A 122 7.46 3.22 -8.72
N GLN A 123 7.20 2.13 -8.00
CA GLN A 123 6.07 1.24 -8.30
C GLN A 123 4.74 1.96 -8.04
N ILE A 124 4.58 2.64 -6.91
CA ILE A 124 3.39 3.42 -6.58
C ILE A 124 3.17 4.52 -7.63
N GLU A 125 4.23 5.23 -8.05
CA GLU A 125 4.15 6.24 -9.12
C GLU A 125 3.55 5.63 -10.41
N LYS A 126 4.04 4.46 -10.83
CA LYS A 126 3.53 3.77 -12.03
C LYS A 126 2.07 3.37 -11.89
N VAL A 127 1.68 2.80 -10.74
CA VAL A 127 0.29 2.43 -10.46
C VAL A 127 -0.61 3.66 -10.53
N MET A 128 -0.22 4.75 -9.88
CA MET A 128 -1.02 5.96 -9.83
C MET A 128 -1.17 6.62 -11.21
N ARG A 129 -0.11 6.63 -12.03
CA ARG A 129 -0.19 7.09 -13.42
C ARG A 129 -1.12 6.22 -14.25
N ALA A 130 -1.03 4.90 -14.11
CA ALA A 130 -1.85 3.99 -14.91
C ALA A 130 -3.34 4.06 -14.54
N LEU A 131 -3.65 4.13 -13.24
CA LEU A 131 -5.03 4.33 -12.78
C LEU A 131 -5.59 5.72 -13.14
N GLY A 132 -4.73 6.73 -13.19
CA GLY A 132 -5.10 8.11 -13.51
C GLY A 132 -4.88 8.54 -14.97
N ASP A 133 -4.63 7.59 -15.88
CA ASP A 133 -4.28 7.87 -17.28
C ASP A 133 -5.35 8.72 -17.97
N TYR A 134 -6.62 8.35 -17.78
CA TYR A 134 -7.78 9.08 -18.31
C TYR A 134 -8.15 10.36 -17.52
N LEU A 135 -7.44 10.66 -16.43
CA LEU A 135 -7.66 11.85 -15.61
C LEU A 135 -6.62 12.95 -15.89
N GLY A 136 -5.54 12.64 -16.63
CA GLY A 136 -4.44 13.58 -16.84
C GLY A 136 -3.62 13.84 -15.59
N VAL A 137 -3.55 12.86 -14.68
CA VAL A 137 -2.78 12.99 -13.44
C VAL A 137 -1.29 13.23 -13.73
N LYS A 138 -0.67 14.04 -12.87
CA LYS A 138 0.78 14.31 -12.91
C LYS A 138 1.34 13.84 -11.58
N VAL A 139 2.10 12.77 -11.61
CA VAL A 139 2.74 12.19 -10.44
C VAL A 139 4.25 12.42 -10.57
N HIS A 140 4.99 12.51 -9.48
CA HIS A 140 6.46 12.49 -9.50
C HIS A 140 7.03 11.70 -8.33
N ALA A 141 8.05 10.89 -8.60
CA ALA A 141 8.76 10.13 -7.60
C ALA A 141 10.02 10.87 -7.08
N CYS A 142 9.94 11.42 -5.87
CA CYS A 142 11.04 12.05 -5.14
C CYS A 142 11.82 10.99 -4.34
N VAL A 143 12.84 10.39 -4.96
CA VAL A 143 13.64 9.32 -4.33
C VAL A 143 15.13 9.65 -4.29
N GLY A 144 15.87 9.09 -3.33
CA GLY A 144 17.33 9.21 -3.27
C GLY A 144 18.05 8.71 -4.54
N GLY A 145 19.31 9.06 -4.73
CA GLY A 145 20.12 8.57 -5.86
C GLY A 145 19.75 9.13 -7.24
N THR A 146 18.78 10.04 -7.33
CA THR A 146 18.46 10.82 -8.54
C THR A 146 18.92 12.28 -8.38
N SER A 147 18.96 13.02 -9.49
CA SER A 147 19.33 14.44 -9.52
C SER A 147 18.31 15.30 -8.76
N VAL A 148 18.77 15.93 -7.69
CA VAL A 148 17.96 16.92 -6.95
C VAL A 148 17.52 18.08 -7.85
N ARG A 149 18.39 18.53 -8.77
CA ARG A 149 18.03 19.62 -9.70
C ARG A 149 16.89 19.23 -10.64
N GLU A 150 16.81 17.97 -11.05
CA GLU A 150 15.71 17.52 -11.90
C GLU A 150 14.41 17.44 -11.11
N ASP A 151 14.45 16.94 -9.86
CA ASP A 151 13.28 16.98 -8.97
C ASP A 151 12.76 18.40 -8.80
N GLN A 152 13.65 19.37 -8.52
CA GLN A 152 13.29 20.78 -8.40
C GLN A 152 12.64 21.32 -9.67
N ARG A 153 13.18 20.97 -10.84
CA ARG A 153 12.63 21.40 -12.14
C ARG A 153 11.23 20.85 -12.38
N ILE A 154 11.03 19.55 -12.10
CA ILE A 154 9.73 18.88 -12.27
C ILE A 154 8.70 19.44 -11.29
N LEU A 155 9.07 19.61 -10.02
CA LEU A 155 8.20 20.17 -9.00
C LEU A 155 7.81 21.63 -9.33
N ALA A 156 8.75 22.43 -9.84
CA ALA A 156 8.48 23.79 -10.29
C ALA A 156 7.51 23.85 -11.50
N ALA A 157 7.54 22.83 -12.37
CA ALA A 157 6.58 22.70 -13.48
C ALA A 157 5.16 22.30 -13.02
N GLY A 158 5.04 21.81 -11.79
CA GLY A 158 3.77 21.45 -11.16
C GLY A 158 3.38 19.98 -11.38
N VAL A 159 3.05 19.32 -10.27
CA VAL A 159 2.55 17.93 -10.22
C VAL A 159 1.38 17.86 -9.26
N HIS A 160 0.44 16.92 -9.47
CA HIS A 160 -0.70 16.71 -8.59
C HIS A 160 -0.35 15.86 -7.37
N VAL A 161 0.58 14.90 -7.54
CA VAL A 161 0.98 13.97 -6.48
C VAL A 161 2.48 13.82 -6.45
N VAL A 162 3.04 13.83 -5.24
CA VAL A 162 4.41 13.40 -4.99
C VAL A 162 4.39 12.07 -4.26
N VAL A 163 5.16 11.11 -4.77
CA VAL A 163 5.48 9.85 -4.10
C VAL A 163 6.96 9.88 -3.76
N GLY A 164 7.40 9.44 -2.59
CA GLY A 164 8.84 9.50 -2.32
C GLY A 164 9.30 8.81 -1.06
N THR A 165 10.62 8.73 -0.91
CA THR A 165 11.22 8.27 0.34
C THR A 165 11.30 9.43 1.34
N PRO A 166 11.14 9.17 2.66
CA PRO A 166 11.08 10.23 3.67
C PRO A 166 12.25 11.22 3.58
N GLY A 167 13.49 10.74 3.45
CA GLY A 167 14.67 11.60 3.38
C GLY A 167 14.68 12.56 2.19
N ARG A 168 14.27 12.12 0.99
CA ARG A 168 14.25 13.00 -0.20
C ARG A 168 13.08 13.97 -0.16
N VAL A 169 11.90 13.51 0.27
CA VAL A 169 10.72 14.37 0.44
C VAL A 169 11.00 15.49 1.45
N PHE A 170 11.58 15.15 2.60
CA PHE A 170 11.96 16.12 3.62
C PHE A 170 12.93 17.18 3.09
N ASP A 171 13.96 16.78 2.32
CA ASP A 171 14.88 17.71 1.68
C ASP A 171 14.16 18.65 0.68
N MET A 172 13.21 18.14 -0.10
CA MET A 172 12.46 18.95 -1.07
C MET A 172 11.53 19.97 -0.39
N LEU A 173 10.88 19.59 0.72
CA LEU A 173 10.06 20.49 1.54
C LEU A 173 10.93 21.58 2.18
N ARG A 174 12.05 21.18 2.82
CA ARG A 174 12.97 22.13 3.47
C ARG A 174 13.55 23.16 2.50
N ARG A 175 13.79 22.76 1.25
CA ARG A 175 14.26 23.65 0.17
C ARG A 175 13.15 24.52 -0.43
N GLN A 176 11.90 24.37 0.03
CA GLN A 176 10.71 24.98 -0.56
C GLN A 176 10.51 24.65 -2.05
N SER A 177 11.16 23.59 -2.53
CA SER A 177 11.01 23.10 -3.91
C SER A 177 9.74 22.28 -4.06
N LEU A 178 9.38 21.52 -3.02
CA LEU A 178 8.04 21.01 -2.82
C LEU A 178 7.28 21.98 -1.91
N ARG A 179 6.22 22.59 -2.43
CA ARG A 179 5.33 23.46 -1.65
C ARG A 179 4.21 22.65 -1.00
N ALA A 180 4.02 22.82 0.29
CA ALA A 180 3.05 22.05 1.07
C ALA A 180 1.64 22.67 1.08
N ASP A 181 1.48 23.91 0.62
CA ASP A 181 0.29 24.75 0.78
C ASP A 181 -1.01 24.09 0.30
N TYR A 182 -0.93 23.24 -0.73
CA TYR A 182 -2.07 22.58 -1.37
C TYR A 182 -2.21 21.10 -1.00
N ILE A 183 -1.28 20.56 -0.20
CA ILE A 183 -1.31 19.15 0.18
C ILE A 183 -2.46 18.93 1.16
N LYS A 184 -3.45 18.16 0.73
CA LYS A 184 -4.68 17.83 1.49
C LYS A 184 -4.78 16.35 1.85
N MET A 185 -3.87 15.53 1.34
CA MET A 185 -3.78 14.09 1.64
C MET A 185 -2.33 13.69 1.94
N PHE A 186 -2.14 12.91 3.01
CA PHE A 186 -0.86 12.33 3.40
C PHE A 186 -1.00 10.82 3.59
N VAL A 187 -0.20 10.04 2.87
CA VAL A 187 -0.26 8.58 2.89
C VAL A 187 1.08 7.98 3.30
N LEU A 188 1.03 7.01 4.22
CA LEU A 188 2.15 6.18 4.63
C LEU A 188 1.91 4.75 4.12
N ASP A 189 2.71 4.31 3.14
CA ASP A 189 2.69 2.91 2.68
C ASP A 189 3.83 2.12 3.33
N GLU A 190 3.55 0.87 3.70
CA GLU A 190 4.44 -0.01 4.48
C GLU A 190 4.98 0.68 5.75
N ALA A 191 4.05 1.19 6.56
CA ALA A 191 4.37 1.98 7.75
C ALA A 191 5.19 1.22 8.80
N ASP A 192 4.94 -0.08 8.98
CA ASP A 192 5.76 -0.95 9.83
C ASP A 192 7.22 -1.02 9.36
N GLU A 193 7.43 -1.19 8.05
CA GLU A 193 8.76 -1.19 7.45
C GLU A 193 9.46 0.16 7.62
N MET A 194 8.75 1.28 7.37
CA MET A 194 9.34 2.61 7.55
C MET A 194 9.86 2.83 8.97
N LEU A 195 9.14 2.33 9.98
CA LEU A 195 9.55 2.48 11.37
C LEU A 195 10.71 1.56 11.75
N SER A 196 10.72 0.33 11.24
CA SER A 196 11.85 -0.58 11.43
C SER A 196 13.17 -0.02 10.88
N ARG A 197 13.09 0.81 9.84
CA ARG A 197 14.23 1.50 9.22
C ARG A 197 14.64 2.80 9.92
N GLY A 198 13.94 3.18 11.01
CA GLY A 198 14.23 4.39 11.77
C GLY A 198 13.73 5.67 11.11
N PHE A 199 12.75 5.62 10.21
CA PHE A 199 12.20 6.83 9.57
C PHE A 199 11.21 7.62 10.43
N LYS A 200 11.02 7.23 11.69
CA LYS A 200 10.05 7.83 12.61
C LYS A 200 10.18 9.35 12.64
N ASP A 201 11.37 9.86 12.96
CA ASP A 201 11.61 11.30 13.13
C ASP A 201 11.42 12.07 11.82
N GLN A 202 11.89 11.54 10.69
CA GLN A 202 11.66 12.20 9.40
C GLN A 202 10.17 12.26 9.03
N ILE A 203 9.38 11.23 9.37
CA ILE A 203 7.93 11.27 9.14
C ILE A 203 7.29 12.39 9.97
N TYR A 204 7.70 12.55 11.23
CA TYR A 204 7.22 13.67 12.08
C TYR A 204 7.61 15.03 11.48
N ASP A 205 8.86 15.20 11.07
CA ASP A 205 9.35 16.46 10.52
C ASP A 205 8.67 16.83 9.19
N ILE A 206 8.31 15.82 8.38
CA ILE A 206 7.50 16.02 7.18
C ILE A 206 6.09 16.46 7.57
N PHE A 207 5.44 15.73 8.49
CA PHE A 207 4.06 15.99 8.88
C PHE A 207 3.88 17.40 9.47
N GLN A 208 4.86 17.88 10.25
CA GLN A 208 4.84 19.24 10.82
C GLN A 208 4.91 20.36 9.76
N GLN A 209 5.36 20.05 8.54
CA GLN A 209 5.39 21.02 7.43
C GLN A 209 4.10 21.00 6.60
N LEU A 210 3.19 20.06 6.86
CA LEU A 210 1.93 19.95 6.12
C LEU A 210 0.85 20.87 6.71
N PRO A 211 -0.17 21.24 5.92
CA PRO A 211 -1.31 21.99 6.41
C PRO A 211 -2.03 21.29 7.57
N PRO A 212 -2.63 22.02 8.52
CA PRO A 212 -3.21 21.45 9.74
C PRO A 212 -4.45 20.57 9.49
N LYS A 213 -5.16 20.79 8.39
CA LYS A 213 -6.33 19.99 7.99
C LYS A 213 -5.94 19.13 6.80
N ILE A 214 -5.53 17.90 7.09
CA ILE A 214 -5.09 16.93 6.11
C ILE A 214 -5.76 15.58 6.36
N GLN A 215 -6.16 14.89 5.30
CA GLN A 215 -6.61 13.50 5.38
C GLN A 215 -5.39 12.58 5.44
N VAL A 216 -5.39 11.63 6.37
CA VAL A 216 -4.26 10.71 6.57
C VAL A 216 -4.66 9.26 6.26
N GLY A 217 -3.85 8.57 5.47
CA GLY A 217 -3.99 7.14 5.22
C GLY A 217 -2.75 6.37 5.63
N VAL A 218 -2.90 5.36 6.48
CA VAL A 218 -1.80 4.48 6.90
C VAL A 218 -2.06 3.06 6.40
N PHE A 219 -1.16 2.54 5.58
CA PHE A 219 -1.27 1.24 4.93
C PHE A 219 -0.08 0.39 5.38
N SER A 220 -0.36 -0.76 5.98
CA SER A 220 0.67 -1.56 6.62
C SER A 220 0.33 -3.05 6.63
N ALA A 221 1.34 -3.92 6.67
CA ALA A 221 1.10 -5.35 6.85
C ALA A 221 0.80 -5.67 8.33
N THR A 222 1.51 -4.99 9.22
CA THR A 222 1.39 -5.11 10.67
C THR A 222 1.23 -3.73 11.32
N MET A 223 0.72 -3.71 12.55
CA MET A 223 0.57 -2.48 13.33
C MET A 223 1.23 -2.64 14.70
N PRO A 224 2.58 -2.64 14.77
CA PRO A 224 3.29 -2.65 16.04
C PRO A 224 3.00 -1.37 16.85
N PRO A 225 3.31 -1.34 18.16
CA PRO A 225 3.05 -0.17 19.01
C PRO A 225 3.60 1.15 18.45
N GLU A 226 4.77 1.14 17.82
CA GLU A 226 5.35 2.34 17.20
C GLU A 226 4.51 2.86 16.03
N ALA A 227 3.94 1.96 15.22
CA ALA A 227 3.06 2.32 14.10
C ALA A 227 1.73 2.88 14.61
N LEU A 228 1.19 2.30 15.67
CA LEU A 228 -0.02 2.79 16.33
C LEU A 228 0.20 4.18 16.94
N GLU A 229 1.36 4.44 17.54
CA GLU A 229 1.69 5.76 18.10
C GLU A 229 1.63 6.86 17.04
N ILE A 230 2.13 6.58 15.83
CA ILE A 230 2.04 7.48 14.68
C ILE A 230 0.59 7.76 14.30
N THR A 231 -0.26 6.73 14.25
CA THR A 231 -1.69 6.92 13.92
C THR A 231 -2.39 7.81 14.95
N ARG A 232 -2.08 7.64 16.25
CA ARG A 232 -2.69 8.44 17.32
C ARG A 232 -2.31 9.92 17.26
N LYS A 233 -1.14 10.26 16.72
CA LYS A 233 -0.68 11.65 16.63
C LYS A 233 -1.10 12.35 15.36
N PHE A 234 -1.26 11.62 14.25
CA PHE A 234 -1.53 12.22 12.94
C PHE A 234 -2.99 12.15 12.51
N MET A 235 -3.76 11.22 13.07
CA MET A 235 -5.09 10.89 12.56
C MET A 235 -6.19 11.32 13.53
N ASN A 236 -7.33 11.69 12.98
CA ASN A 236 -8.53 12.03 13.73
C ASN A 236 -9.63 11.01 13.46
N LYS A 237 -9.90 10.17 14.46
CA LYS A 237 -10.95 9.13 14.41
C LYS A 237 -10.90 8.24 13.15
N PRO A 238 -9.75 7.61 12.82
CA PRO A 238 -9.61 6.86 11.59
C PRO A 238 -10.56 5.67 11.49
N VAL A 239 -10.97 5.35 10.27
CA VAL A 239 -11.62 4.08 9.94
C VAL A 239 -10.57 2.99 9.90
N ARG A 240 -10.75 1.95 10.71
CA ARG A 240 -9.83 0.81 10.76
C ARG A 240 -10.37 -0.32 9.90
N ILE A 241 -9.58 -0.73 8.91
CA ILE A 241 -9.93 -1.81 7.98
C ILE A 241 -8.88 -2.90 8.13
N LEU A 242 -9.32 -4.03 8.69
CA LEU A 242 -8.50 -5.23 8.88
C LEU A 242 -9.03 -6.34 7.99
N VAL A 243 -8.15 -6.90 7.15
CA VAL A 243 -8.44 -8.11 6.37
C VAL A 243 -7.59 -9.24 6.93
N LYS A 244 -8.24 -10.21 7.57
CA LYS A 244 -7.57 -11.38 8.18
C LYS A 244 -7.19 -12.40 7.09
N ARG A 245 -6.16 -13.21 7.36
CA ARG A 245 -5.65 -14.24 6.41
C ARG A 245 -6.73 -15.21 5.94
N ASP A 246 -7.71 -15.53 6.79
CA ASP A 246 -8.74 -16.51 6.46
C ASP A 246 -9.78 -15.98 5.44
N GLU A 247 -9.85 -14.65 5.22
CA GLU A 247 -10.66 -14.06 4.13
C GLU A 247 -9.94 -14.14 2.77
N LEU A 248 -8.65 -14.51 2.75
CA LEU A 248 -7.88 -14.80 1.53
C LEU A 248 -7.94 -16.31 1.23
N THR A 249 -9.12 -16.92 1.33
CA THR A 249 -9.30 -18.26 0.79
C THR A 249 -9.29 -18.18 -0.74
N LEU A 250 -8.30 -18.85 -1.33
CA LEU A 250 -8.34 -19.29 -2.72
C LEU A 250 -9.45 -20.36 -2.85
N GLU A 251 -10.72 -20.00 -2.61
CA GLU A 251 -11.82 -20.97 -2.68
C GLU A 251 -11.89 -21.66 -4.05
N ASP A 252 -11.32 -21.02 -5.08
CA ASP A 252 -11.26 -21.53 -6.45
C ASP A 252 -9.88 -22.07 -6.88
N ALA A 253 -8.81 -21.99 -6.07
CA ALA A 253 -7.49 -22.52 -6.45
C ALA A 253 -7.12 -23.77 -5.65
N LYS A 254 -7.32 -24.93 -6.27
CA LYS A 254 -6.81 -26.22 -5.79
C LYS A 254 -5.29 -26.30 -6.01
N LEU A 255 -4.52 -26.30 -4.92
CA LEU A 255 -3.10 -26.62 -5.00
C LEU A 255 -2.92 -28.14 -5.10
N ILE A 256 -2.12 -28.60 -6.06
CA ILE A 256 -1.68 -30.00 -6.15
C ILE A 256 -0.16 -30.00 -5.99
N GLY A 257 0.33 -30.58 -4.89
CA GLY A 257 1.76 -30.81 -4.69
C GLY A 257 2.21 -32.09 -5.39
N LEU A 258 3.20 -31.99 -6.28
CA LEU A 258 3.87 -33.15 -6.86
C LEU A 258 5.28 -33.24 -6.27
N PRO A 259 5.65 -34.35 -5.59
CA PRO A 259 7.00 -34.54 -5.11
C PRO A 259 7.93 -34.83 -6.30
N ILE A 260 8.93 -33.97 -6.52
CA ILE A 260 9.92 -34.10 -7.60
C ILE A 260 11.29 -34.31 -6.97
N LYS A 261 12.02 -35.33 -7.43
CA LYS A 261 13.41 -35.56 -7.02
C LYS A 261 14.33 -34.51 -7.66
N CYS A 262 15.30 -34.02 -6.89
CA CYS A 262 16.30 -33.09 -7.39
C CYS A 262 17.02 -33.71 -8.61
N GLY A 263 17.08 -32.97 -9.72
CA GLY A 263 17.63 -33.44 -11.01
C GLY A 263 16.66 -34.20 -11.92
N ALA A 264 15.39 -34.37 -11.55
CA ALA A 264 14.40 -34.97 -12.45
C ALA A 264 13.83 -33.95 -13.44
N VAL A 265 13.79 -34.32 -14.73
CA VAL A 265 13.07 -33.56 -15.75
C VAL A 265 11.57 -33.83 -15.58
N ILE A 266 10.77 -32.76 -15.45
CA ILE A 266 9.31 -32.86 -15.37
C ILE A 266 8.80 -33.29 -16.75
N THR A 267 8.52 -34.59 -16.90
CA THR A 267 8.03 -35.16 -18.17
C THR A 267 6.55 -35.49 -18.13
N GLN A 268 5.89 -35.36 -16.97
CA GLN A 268 4.46 -35.63 -16.79
C GLN A 268 3.80 -34.41 -16.15
N TYR A 269 3.08 -33.65 -16.98
CA TYR A 269 2.06 -32.74 -16.47
C TYR A 269 0.84 -33.56 -16.06
N PRO A 270 0.14 -33.21 -14.96
CA PRO A 270 -1.14 -33.83 -14.69
C PRO A 270 -2.05 -33.64 -15.91
N PRO A 271 -2.84 -34.66 -16.30
CA PRO A 271 -3.73 -34.54 -17.45
C PRO A 271 -4.65 -33.32 -17.25
N PRO A 272 -4.94 -32.53 -18.30
CA PRO A 272 -5.84 -31.40 -18.18
C PRO A 272 -7.18 -31.89 -17.65
N MET A 273 -7.49 -31.55 -16.40
CA MET A 273 -8.82 -31.81 -15.84
C MET A 273 -9.78 -30.78 -16.44
N GLU A 274 -10.94 -31.24 -16.93
CA GLU A 274 -11.96 -30.46 -17.68
C GLU A 274 -12.44 -29.15 -17.02
N LYS A 275 -12.09 -28.89 -15.75
CA LYS A 275 -12.54 -27.73 -14.97
C LYS A 275 -11.51 -26.61 -14.79
N TRP A 276 -10.32 -26.70 -15.37
CA TRP A 276 -9.27 -25.69 -15.20
C TRP A 276 -9.15 -24.79 -16.43
N THR A 277 -9.43 -23.51 -16.27
CA THR A 277 -9.30 -22.51 -17.34
C THR A 277 -7.89 -21.94 -17.47
N ARG A 278 -7.06 -22.01 -16.41
CA ARG A 278 -5.64 -21.59 -16.40
C ARG A 278 -4.83 -22.46 -15.43
N THR A 279 -3.59 -22.80 -15.80
CA THR A 279 -2.65 -23.56 -14.96
C THR A 279 -1.36 -22.76 -14.77
N LEU A 280 -0.99 -22.49 -13.51
CA LEU A 280 0.28 -21.87 -13.14
C LEU A 280 1.17 -22.95 -12.49
N VAL A 281 2.35 -23.18 -13.05
CA VAL A 281 3.34 -24.11 -12.48
C VAL A 281 4.39 -23.30 -11.74
N ILE A 282 4.53 -23.53 -10.44
CA ILE A 282 5.54 -22.90 -9.59
C ILE A 282 6.51 -23.99 -9.14
N SER A 283 7.77 -23.93 -9.55
CA SER A 283 8.83 -24.79 -9.02
C SER A 283 9.60 -24.06 -7.93
N SER A 284 9.58 -24.56 -6.70
CA SER A 284 10.49 -24.11 -5.64
C SER A 284 11.53 -25.20 -5.36
N CYS A 285 12.82 -24.85 -5.43
CA CYS A 285 13.92 -25.71 -5.04
C CYS A 285 14.50 -25.20 -3.73
N ALA A 286 14.59 -26.05 -2.71
CA ALA A 286 15.08 -25.67 -1.38
C ALA A 286 16.63 -25.63 -1.28
N SER A 287 17.36 -25.96 -2.35
CA SER A 287 18.82 -25.95 -2.39
C SER A 287 19.33 -25.03 -3.50
N PHE A 288 20.00 -23.95 -3.11
CA PHE A 288 20.74 -23.05 -3.99
C PHE A 288 22.07 -23.72 -4.35
N ASP A 289 22.15 -24.34 -5.52
CA ASP A 289 23.43 -24.63 -6.18
C ASP A 289 23.44 -23.92 -7.54
N ARG A 290 24.47 -23.11 -7.78
CA ARG A 290 24.43 -21.98 -8.73
C ARG A 290 24.45 -22.35 -10.23
N ASP A 291 24.46 -23.62 -10.60
CA ASP A 291 24.84 -24.00 -11.97
C ASP A 291 23.81 -24.76 -12.80
N LEU A 292 22.54 -24.90 -12.38
CA LEU A 292 21.50 -25.48 -13.26
C LEU A 292 20.13 -24.83 -13.07
N LEU A 293 19.88 -23.76 -13.81
CA LEU A 293 18.53 -23.31 -14.16
C LEU A 293 18.57 -22.83 -15.62
N VAL A 294 18.44 -23.77 -16.54
CA VAL A 294 17.98 -23.48 -17.91
C VAL A 294 16.57 -24.06 -18.00
N CYS A 295 15.60 -23.20 -18.31
CA CYS A 295 14.18 -23.53 -18.48
C CYS A 295 13.96 -24.55 -19.59
#